data_AF-A0A2A4V8C2-F1
#
_entry.id   AF-A0A2A4V8C2-F1
#
_cell.length_a   1.000
_cell.length_b   1.000
_cell.length_c   1.000
_cell.angle_alpha   90.00
_cell.angle_beta   90.00
_cell.angle_gamma   90.00
#
_symmetry.space_group_name_H-M   'P 1'
#
loop_
_entity.id
_entity.type
_entity.pdbx_description
1 polymer ?
#
loop_
_entity_poly.entity_id
_entity_poly.type
_entity_poly.pdbx_seq_one_letter_code
_entity_poly.pdbx_strand_id
1 'polypeptide(L)'
;MSLPKVRLSEFTINGHSYTYEDKQYPVVDIIKLAKEIESFDLPLAGINLSCAPWGEQNIMSICGHMKRVNEADMSHPIILDDEGYICDGWHRVCKAILEGREIIKAVRLEVMPDRVG
;
A
#
# COMPACT_ATOMS: atom_id res chain seq x y z
N MET A 1 -18.28 4.34 35.80
CA MET A 1 -17.17 3.38 35.59
C MET A 1 -16.90 3.31 34.09
N SER A 2 -15.64 3.35 33.65
CA SER A 2 -15.32 3.16 32.23
C SER A 2 -15.08 1.68 31.95
N LEU A 3 -15.71 1.15 30.90
CA LEU A 3 -15.41 -0.19 30.41
C LEU A 3 -13.99 -0.24 29.81
N PRO A 4 -13.32 -1.41 29.84
CA PRO A 4 -12.01 -1.57 29.21
C PRO A 4 -12.10 -1.33 27.70
N LYS A 5 -11.09 -0.67 27.13
CA LYS A 5 -10.99 -0.40 25.69
C LYS A 5 -10.11 -1.45 25.01
N VAL A 6 -10.51 -1.89 23.82
CA VAL A 6 -9.63 -2.62 22.92
C VAL A 6 -8.55 -1.67 22.41
N ARG A 7 -7.28 -2.06 22.51
CA ARG A 7 -6.15 -1.27 21.99
C ARG A 7 -5.67 -1.90 20.69
N LEU A 8 -5.59 -1.10 19.65
CA LEU A 8 -4.88 -1.47 18.43
C LEU A 8 -3.39 -1.21 18.65
N SER A 9 -2.54 -2.12 18.22
CA SER A 9 -1.08 -1.90 18.21
C SER A 9 -0.75 -0.70 17.32
N GLU A 10 0.31 0.03 17.71
CA GLU A 10 0.87 1.05 16.82
C GLU A 10 1.57 0.39 15.64
N PHE A 11 1.42 0.99 14.47
CA PHE A 11 2.01 0.50 13.24
C PHE A 11 3.32 1.23 12.95
N THR A 12 4.40 0.49 12.67
CA THR A 12 5.69 1.05 12.23
C THR A 12 6.00 0.62 10.81
N ILE A 13 6.35 1.58 9.94
CA ILE A 13 6.74 1.32 8.54
C ILE A 13 7.98 0.40 8.45
N ASN A 14 8.86 0.48 9.46
CA ASN A 14 10.06 -0.35 9.55
C ASN A 14 9.67 -1.82 9.72
N GLY A 15 9.76 -2.60 8.64
CA GLY A 15 9.43 -4.03 8.60
C GLY A 15 8.54 -4.45 7.43
N HIS A 16 8.05 -3.53 6.61
CA HIS A 16 7.29 -3.87 5.40
C HIS A 16 8.22 -4.22 4.25
N SER A 17 8.02 -5.40 3.68
CA SER A 17 8.65 -5.83 2.42
C SER A 17 7.60 -6.12 1.35
N TYR A 18 7.97 -5.86 0.11
CA TYR A 18 7.31 -6.33 -1.09
C TYR A 18 8.08 -7.54 -1.62
N THR A 19 7.37 -8.61 -1.97
CA THR A 19 7.99 -9.78 -2.59
C THR A 19 7.79 -9.71 -4.09
N TYR A 20 8.88 -9.78 -4.84
CA TYR A 20 8.88 -9.86 -6.30
C TYR A 20 9.76 -11.03 -6.70
N GLU A 21 9.17 -11.98 -7.43
CA GLU A 21 9.73 -13.32 -7.63
C GLU A 21 10.13 -13.95 -6.27
N ASP A 22 11.41 -14.35 -6.12
CA ASP A 22 11.95 -14.94 -4.90
C ASP A 22 12.70 -13.93 -4.01
N LYS A 23 12.59 -12.62 -4.30
CA LYS A 23 13.31 -11.55 -3.59
C LYS A 23 12.36 -10.70 -2.75
N GLN A 24 12.84 -10.25 -1.58
CA GLN A 24 12.14 -9.30 -0.73
C GLN A 24 12.78 -7.91 -0.80
N TYR A 25 11.93 -6.90 -0.96
CA TYR A 25 12.30 -5.51 -1.11
C TYR A 25 11.71 -4.70 0.04
N PRO A 26 12.52 -4.10 0.92
CA PRO A 26 12.00 -3.13 1.89
C PRO A 26 11.23 -2.02 1.18
N VAL A 27 9.98 -1.80 1.58
CA VAL A 27 9.10 -0.79 0.96
C VAL A 27 9.72 0.62 1.04
N VAL A 28 10.50 0.90 2.09
CA VAL A 28 11.20 2.17 2.27
C VAL A 28 12.14 2.49 1.10
N ASP A 29 12.74 1.49 0.48
CA ASP A 29 13.67 1.69 -0.62
C ASP A 29 12.95 1.79 -1.96
N ILE A 30 11.85 1.04 -2.12
CA ILE A 30 10.90 1.23 -3.23
C ILE A 30 10.40 2.68 -3.25
N ILE A 31 10.03 3.23 -2.09
CA ILE A 31 9.60 4.63 -1.97
C ILE A 31 10.71 5.60 -2.39
N LYS A 32 11.97 5.33 -2.03
CA LYS A 32 13.12 6.17 -2.47
C LYS A 32 13.28 6.16 -3.98
N LEU A 33 13.17 4.99 -4.61
CA LEU A 33 13.27 4.84 -6.07
C LEU A 33 12.13 5.56 -6.79
N ALA A 34 10.93 5.49 -6.22
CA ALA A 34 9.73 6.07 -6.81
C ALA A 34 9.65 7.61 -6.69
N LYS A 35 10.49 8.24 -5.86
CA LYS A 35 10.36 9.64 -5.47
C LYS A 35 10.49 10.63 -6.63
N GLU A 36 11.32 10.32 -7.61
CA GLU A 36 11.62 11.19 -8.76
C GLU A 36 10.83 10.80 -10.02
N ILE A 37 9.91 9.84 -9.92
CA ILE A 37 9.08 9.39 -11.04
C ILE A 37 7.83 10.25 -11.12
N GLU A 38 7.50 10.74 -12.31
CA GLU A 38 6.27 11.49 -12.53
C GLU A 38 5.05 10.60 -12.28
N SER A 39 4.11 11.10 -11.47
CA SER A 39 2.87 10.38 -11.19
C SER A 39 1.84 10.59 -12.29
N PHE A 40 1.05 9.56 -12.56
CA PHE A 40 -0.09 9.60 -13.48
C PHE A 40 -1.41 9.25 -12.77
N ASP A 41 -2.54 9.55 -13.43
CA ASP A 41 -3.86 9.15 -12.96
C ASP A 41 -4.18 7.73 -13.41
N LEU A 42 -4.31 6.80 -12.46
CA LEU A 42 -4.71 5.43 -12.70
C LEU A 42 -6.21 5.27 -12.41
N PRO A 43 -7.03 4.84 -13.39
CA PRO A 43 -8.42 4.46 -13.12
C PRO A 43 -8.48 3.33 -12.10
N LEU A 44 -9.24 3.51 -11.02
CA LEU A 44 -9.41 2.47 -9.98
C LEU A 44 -10.02 1.19 -10.55
N ALA A 45 -10.86 1.31 -11.59
CA ALA A 45 -11.43 0.18 -12.32
C ALA A 45 -10.38 -0.69 -13.06
N GLY A 46 -9.16 -0.18 -13.26
CA GLY A 46 -8.05 -0.92 -13.87
C GLY A 46 -7.21 -1.70 -12.86
N ILE A 47 -7.48 -1.60 -11.55
CA ILE A 47 -6.73 -2.33 -10.53
C ILE A 47 -7.34 -3.72 -10.33
N ASN A 48 -6.47 -4.73 -10.26
CA ASN A 48 -6.90 -6.07 -9.86
C ASN A 48 -7.27 -6.08 -8.36
N LEU A 49 -8.57 -6.06 -8.06
CA LEU A 49 -9.10 -6.06 -6.69
C LEU A 49 -9.33 -7.47 -6.11
N SER A 50 -9.04 -8.54 -6.85
CA SER A 50 -9.23 -9.92 -6.36
C SER A 50 -8.01 -10.48 -5.62
N CYS A 51 -6.95 -9.69 -5.43
CA CYS A 51 -5.75 -10.11 -4.71
C CYS A 51 -5.94 -10.02 -3.18
N ALA A 52 -5.11 -10.76 -2.43
CA ALA A 52 -5.04 -10.70 -0.98
C ALA A 52 -3.71 -10.05 -0.53
N PRO A 53 -3.57 -8.71 -0.56
CA PRO A 53 -2.29 -8.04 -0.34
C PRO A 53 -1.74 -8.20 1.08
N TRP A 54 -2.58 -8.67 2.02
CA TRP A 54 -2.20 -8.93 3.41
C TRP A 54 -2.36 -10.41 3.78
N GLY A 55 -2.70 -11.30 2.83
CA GLY A 55 -2.96 -12.72 3.13
C GLY A 55 -4.16 -12.92 4.06
N GLU A 56 -4.11 -13.97 4.89
CA GLU A 56 -5.16 -14.27 5.88
C GLU A 56 -5.15 -13.25 7.03
N GLN A 57 -6.34 -12.76 7.39
CA GLN A 57 -6.51 -11.69 8.37
C GLN A 57 -7.51 -12.09 9.45
N ASN A 58 -7.16 -11.82 10.72
CA ASN A 58 -8.11 -11.91 11.83
C ASN A 58 -8.78 -10.54 12.09
N ILE A 59 -9.82 -10.51 12.94
CA ILE A 59 -10.60 -9.30 13.22
C ILE A 59 -9.73 -8.15 13.76
N MET A 60 -8.73 -8.43 14.60
CA MET A 60 -7.85 -7.40 15.14
C MET A 60 -6.98 -6.76 14.04
N SER A 61 -6.52 -7.58 13.11
CA SER A 61 -5.69 -7.14 11.98
C SER A 61 -6.52 -6.32 10.99
N ILE A 62 -7.77 -6.73 10.74
CA ILE A 62 -8.74 -5.94 9.96
C ILE A 62 -8.96 -4.56 10.61
N CYS A 63 -9.18 -4.49 11.93
CA CYS A 63 -9.30 -3.19 12.62
C CYS A 63 -8.05 -2.31 12.44
N GLY A 64 -6.86 -2.91 12.48
CA GLY A 64 -5.60 -2.21 12.21
C GLY A 64 -5.52 -1.67 10.78
N HIS A 65 -5.92 -2.47 9.78
CA HIS A 65 -6.00 -2.02 8.39
C HIS A 65 -7.01 -0.89 8.21
N MET A 66 -8.21 -0.99 8.81
CA MET A 66 -9.22 0.07 8.72
C MET A 66 -8.73 1.39 9.33
N LYS A 67 -8.01 1.34 10.45
CA LYS A 67 -7.36 2.52 11.03
C LYS A 67 -6.39 3.15 10.03
N ARG A 68 -5.52 2.34 9.41
CA ARG A 68 -4.55 2.79 8.40
C ARG A 68 -5.20 3.32 7.13
N VAL A 69 -6.32 2.73 6.70
CA VAL A 69 -7.12 3.24 5.57
C VAL A 69 -7.63 4.65 5.90
N ASN A 70 -8.20 4.86 7.08
CA ASN A 70 -8.68 6.19 7.48
C ASN A 70 -7.54 7.22 7.58
N GLU A 71 -6.41 6.80 8.14
CA GLU A 71 -5.23 7.66 8.36
C GLU A 71 -4.34 7.84 7.12
N ALA A 72 -4.59 7.10 6.03
CA ALA A 72 -3.75 7.16 4.84
C ALA A 72 -3.73 8.56 4.21
N ASP A 73 -2.53 9.07 3.96
CA ASP A 73 -2.31 10.33 3.27
C ASP A 73 -2.47 10.13 1.75
N MET A 74 -3.42 10.86 1.15
CA MET A 74 -3.73 10.80 -0.27
C MET A 74 -2.86 11.74 -1.12
N SER A 75 -1.95 12.51 -0.49
CA SER A 75 -1.00 13.38 -1.20
C SER A 75 0.11 12.59 -1.93
N HIS A 76 0.30 11.32 -1.57
CA HIS A 76 1.31 10.44 -2.15
C HIS A 76 0.71 9.44 -3.16
N PRO A 77 1.40 9.14 -4.27
CA PRO A 77 0.94 8.15 -5.25
C PRO A 77 1.16 6.72 -4.75
N ILE A 78 0.33 5.78 -5.19
CA ILE A 78 0.61 4.34 -5.05
C ILE A 78 1.80 3.96 -5.93
N ILE A 79 2.52 2.90 -5.59
CA ILE A 79 3.70 2.46 -6.33
C ILE A 79 3.39 1.12 -7.00
N LEU A 80 3.55 1.08 -8.32
CA LEU A 80 3.48 -0.12 -9.14
C LEU A 80 4.90 -0.63 -9.46
N ASP A 81 5.07 -1.94 -9.52
CA ASP A 81 6.25 -2.55 -10.12
C ASP A 81 6.20 -2.54 -11.66
N ASP A 82 7.21 -3.14 -12.26
CA ASP A 82 7.36 -3.26 -13.72
C ASP A 82 6.29 -4.15 -14.36
N GLU A 83 5.63 -5.03 -13.61
CA GLU A 83 4.48 -5.82 -14.08
C GLU A 83 3.12 -5.14 -13.82
N GLY A 84 3.10 -4.07 -13.04
CA GLY A 84 1.89 -3.32 -12.70
C GLY A 84 1.22 -3.76 -11.39
N TYR A 85 1.86 -4.60 -10.59
CA TYR A 85 1.41 -4.94 -9.24
C TYR A 85 1.73 -3.82 -8.26
N ILE A 86 0.86 -3.63 -7.27
CA ILE A 86 1.02 -2.58 -6.26
C ILE A 86 2.01 -3.03 -5.20
N CYS A 87 3.20 -2.43 -5.19
CA CYS A 87 4.22 -2.61 -4.15
C CYS A 87 3.82 -1.95 -2.84
N ASP A 88 3.26 -0.74 -2.93
CA ASP A 88 2.82 0.05 -1.79
C ASP A 88 1.60 0.90 -2.13
N GLY A 89 0.72 1.07 -1.15
CA GLY A 89 -0.45 1.95 -1.28
C GLY A 89 -1.80 1.26 -1.24
N TRP A 90 -1.89 -0.04 -0.91
CA TRP A 90 -3.16 -0.73 -0.76
C TRP A 90 -4.13 -0.04 0.21
N HIS A 91 -3.64 0.57 1.30
CA HIS A 91 -4.50 1.36 2.20
C HIS A 91 -5.08 2.61 1.50
N ARG A 92 -4.32 3.24 0.60
CA ARG A 92 -4.77 4.39 -0.21
C ARG A 92 -5.75 3.96 -1.30
N VAL A 93 -5.54 2.80 -1.92
CA VAL A 93 -6.51 2.19 -2.85
C VAL A 93 -7.85 1.96 -2.14
N CYS A 94 -7.85 1.31 -0.98
CA CYS A 94 -9.07 1.10 -0.20
C CYS A 94 -9.74 2.43 0.16
N LYS A 95 -8.97 3.44 0.61
CA LYS A 95 -9.52 4.75 0.94
C LYS A 95 -10.17 5.43 -0.26
N ALA A 96 -9.50 5.42 -1.41
CA ALA A 96 -10.00 6.02 -2.64
C ALA A 96 -11.33 5.39 -3.10
N ILE A 97 -11.44 4.05 -3.00
CA ILE A 97 -12.68 3.32 -3.30
C ILE A 97 -13.80 3.70 -2.33
N LEU A 98 -13.53 3.72 -1.03
CA LEU A 98 -14.51 4.08 0.00
C LEU A 98 -14.99 5.53 -0.12
N GLU A 99 -14.13 6.43 -0.60
CA GLU A 99 -14.46 7.82 -0.90
C GLU A 99 -15.18 8.01 -2.24
N GLY A 100 -15.39 6.95 -3.03
CA GLY A 100 -16.05 7.01 -4.33
C GLY A 100 -15.24 7.72 -5.41
N ARG A 101 -13.91 7.70 -5.32
CA ARG A 101 -13.04 8.25 -6.36
C ARG A 101 -13.04 7.36 -7.59
N GLU A 102 -12.79 7.95 -8.75
CA GLU A 102 -12.64 7.23 -10.01
C GLU A 102 -11.18 6.87 -10.31
N ILE A 103 -10.26 7.69 -9.79
CA ILE A 103 -8.82 7.62 -10.05
C ILE A 103 -8.00 7.63 -8.76
N ILE A 104 -6.77 7.13 -8.85
CA ILE A 104 -5.74 7.27 -7.84
C ILE A 104 -4.41 7.66 -8.51
N LYS A 105 -3.63 8.55 -7.87
CA LYS A 105 -2.28 8.87 -8.35
C LYS A 105 -1.39 7.63 -8.20
N ALA A 106 -0.67 7.29 -9.26
CA ALA A 106 0.25 6.16 -9.30
C ALA A 106 1.59 6.55 -9.90
N VAL A 107 2.64 5.87 -9.49
CA VAL A 107 3.95 5.86 -10.13
C VAL A 107 4.29 4.41 -10.46
N ARG A 108 5.03 4.17 -11.53
CA ARG A 108 5.42 2.83 -11.97
C ARG A 108 6.93 2.74 -12.06
N LEU A 109 7.52 1.75 -11.40
CA LEU A 109 8.90 1.37 -11.63
C LEU A 109 8.98 0.68 -12.99
N GLU A 110 9.86 1.13 -13.88
CA GLU A 110 10.06 0.47 -15.17
C GLU A 110 10.89 -0.82 -15.06
N VAL A 111 11.69 -0.92 -13.99
CA VAL A 111 12.56 -2.06 -13.70
C VAL A 111 12.62 -2.23 -12.18
N MET A 112 12.44 -3.47 -11.70
CA MET A 112 12.71 -3.79 -10.30
C MET A 112 14.21 -3.84 -10.02
N PRO A 113 14.70 -3.26 -8.90
CA PRO A 113 16.13 -3.16 -8.66
C PRO A 113 16.76 -4.54 -8.41
N ASP A 114 17.99 -4.76 -8.89
CA ASP A 114 18.65 -6.07 -8.69
C ASP A 114 18.93 -6.40 -7.22
N ARG A 115 19.18 -5.35 -6.42
CA ARG A 115 19.38 -5.38 -4.98
C ARG A 115 18.82 -4.13 -4.36
N VAL A 116 18.31 -4.30 -3.15
CA VAL A 116 18.00 -3.19 -2.26
C VAL A 116 19.13 -3.09 -1.25
N GLY A 117 19.76 -1.92 -1.18
CA GLY A 117 20.89 -1.65 -0.28
C GLY A 117 20.45 -0.97 1.00
#